data_AF-A0A453D1R9-F1
#
_entry.id   AF-A0A453D1R9-F1
#
_cell.length_a   1.000
_cell.length_b   1.000
_cell.length_c   1.000
_cell.angle_alpha   90.00
_cell.angle_beta   90.00
_cell.angle_gamma   90.00
#
_symmetry.space_group_name_H-M   'P 1'
#
loop_
_entity.id
_entity.type
_entity.pdbx_description
1 polymer ?
#
loop_
_entity_poly.entity_id
_entity_poly.type
_entity_poly.pdbx_seq_one_letter_code
_entity_poly.pdbx_strand_id
1 'polypeptide(L)'
;KSRSLPLSTPIEMLKQQSGKEDVDVGSIRMTLFNFFGEDASPKVKKFMKVMFLKYCEGKLGEQDGVMGMVGGLAYKLLKAKLEGGDEEEDALRPAMEQEVGGEEEVYAGARSWAPTNGILISGCQSSQTSADATTAQGSSFGALSNAIQTILEGEEGEVTNRDLVMGARKALAKQGYAQQPGLYCSDELLHVAFIC
;
A
#
# COMPACT_ATOMS: atom_id res chain seq x y z
N LYS A 1 -5.88 -7.83 -17.82
CA LYS A 1 -5.26 -8.46 -16.62
C LYS A 1 -5.62 -7.64 -15.38
N SER A 2 -5.86 -8.26 -14.23
CA SER A 2 -6.10 -7.53 -12.97
C SER A 2 -4.81 -6.87 -12.47
N ARG A 3 -4.91 -5.65 -11.93
CA ARG A 3 -3.82 -4.93 -11.24
C ARG A 3 -3.72 -5.24 -9.75
N SER A 4 -4.53 -6.18 -9.24
CA SER A 4 -4.40 -6.68 -7.87
C SER A 4 -3.30 -7.72 -7.79
N LEU A 5 -2.45 -7.62 -6.77
CA LEU A 5 -1.40 -8.60 -6.49
C LEU A 5 -1.85 -9.52 -5.34
N PRO A 6 -2.07 -10.83 -5.57
CA PRO A 6 -2.41 -11.78 -4.50
C PRO A 6 -1.28 -11.85 -3.46
N LEU A 7 -1.61 -12.04 -2.18
CA LEU A 7 -0.63 -12.00 -1.09
C LEU A 7 0.53 -13.01 -1.22
N SER A 8 0.31 -14.15 -1.88
CA SER A 8 1.36 -15.12 -2.17
C SER A 8 2.49 -14.55 -3.04
N THR A 9 2.14 -13.71 -4.02
CA THR A 9 3.12 -13.15 -4.96
C THR A 9 4.14 -12.20 -4.30
N PRO A 10 3.77 -11.17 -3.52
CA PRO A 10 4.76 -10.35 -2.83
C PRO A 10 5.53 -11.14 -1.76
N ILE A 11 4.95 -12.20 -1.16
CA ILE A 11 5.72 -13.10 -0.28
C ILE A 11 6.83 -13.78 -1.07
N GLU A 12 6.53 -14.40 -2.21
CA GLU A 12 7.53 -15.03 -3.09
C GLU A 12 8.59 -14.03 -3.55
N MET A 13 8.19 -12.83 -3.96
CA MET A 13 9.12 -11.76 -4.34
C MET A 13 10.04 -11.37 -3.17
N LEU A 14 9.50 -11.26 -1.95
CA LEU A 14 10.29 -10.95 -0.76
C LEU A 14 11.25 -12.09 -0.41
N LYS A 15 10.86 -13.36 -0.57
CA LYS A 15 11.77 -14.50 -0.39
C LYS A 15 12.93 -14.41 -1.37
N GLN A 16 12.62 -14.20 -2.65
CA GLN A 16 13.62 -14.11 -3.72
C GLN A 16 14.58 -12.92 -3.54
N GLN A 17 14.06 -11.75 -3.14
CA GLN A 17 14.88 -10.55 -2.96
C GLN A 17 15.70 -10.58 -1.67
N SER A 18 15.14 -11.08 -0.57
CA SER A 18 15.82 -11.10 0.73
C SER A 18 16.69 -12.33 0.98
N GLY A 19 16.57 -13.37 0.14
CA GLY A 19 17.25 -14.66 0.33
C GLY A 19 16.72 -15.47 1.52
N LYS A 20 15.56 -15.11 2.08
CA LYS A 20 14.93 -15.78 3.23
C LYS A 20 13.79 -16.67 2.75
N GLU A 21 13.87 -17.97 3.02
CA GLU A 21 12.87 -18.94 2.56
C GLU A 21 11.62 -19.03 3.46
N ASP A 22 11.72 -18.56 4.70
CA ASP A 22 10.70 -18.67 5.75
C ASP A 22 9.86 -17.41 5.93
N VAL A 23 9.77 -16.55 4.92
CA VAL A 23 8.85 -15.40 4.92
C VAL A 23 7.39 -15.89 4.87
N ASP A 24 6.60 -15.44 5.84
CA ASP A 24 5.16 -15.72 5.95
C ASP A 24 4.34 -14.44 6.20
N VAL A 25 3.02 -14.57 6.33
CA VAL A 25 2.10 -13.44 6.53
C VAL A 25 2.46 -12.60 7.77
N GLY A 26 2.96 -13.24 8.83
CA GLY A 26 3.34 -12.58 10.08
C GLY A 26 4.66 -11.83 9.99
N SER A 27 5.57 -12.28 9.13
CA SER A 27 6.91 -11.72 9.01
C SER A 27 7.07 -10.65 7.92
N ILE A 28 6.05 -10.37 7.09
CA ILE A 28 6.16 -9.42 5.95
C ILE A 28 6.75 -8.07 6.36
N ARG A 29 6.19 -7.41 7.38
CA ARG A 29 6.60 -6.06 7.81
C ARG A 29 8.05 -6.06 8.32
N MET A 30 8.41 -7.11 9.03
CA MET A 30 9.77 -7.32 9.53
C MET A 30 10.75 -7.50 8.38
N THR A 31 10.43 -8.39 7.43
CA THR A 31 11.27 -8.63 6.25
C THR A 31 11.46 -7.34 5.44
N LEU A 32 10.41 -6.56 5.24
CA LEU A 32 10.49 -5.25 4.59
C LEU A 32 11.43 -4.29 5.33
N PHE A 33 11.32 -4.18 6.65
CA PHE A 33 12.22 -3.34 7.42
C PHE A 33 13.68 -3.79 7.31
N ASN A 34 13.95 -5.09 7.40
CA ASN A 34 15.32 -5.60 7.30
C ASN A 34 15.95 -5.38 5.93
N PHE A 35 15.13 -5.42 4.89
CA PHE A 35 15.62 -5.28 3.53
C PHE A 35 15.79 -3.80 3.13
N PHE A 36 14.87 -2.92 3.54
CA PHE A 36 14.88 -1.51 3.14
C PHE A 36 15.42 -0.55 4.19
N GLY A 37 15.49 -0.94 5.47
CA GLY A 37 16.00 -0.10 6.55
C GLY A 37 15.31 1.26 6.63
N GLU A 38 16.07 2.32 6.35
CA GLU A 38 15.57 3.70 6.29
C GLU A 38 14.48 3.92 5.23
N ASP A 39 14.57 3.22 4.10
CA ASP A 39 13.65 3.36 2.96
C ASP A 39 12.34 2.58 3.17
N ALA A 40 12.22 1.86 4.29
CA ALA A 40 10.97 1.22 4.65
C ALA A 40 9.88 2.27 4.91
N SER A 41 8.64 1.94 4.55
CA SER A 41 7.49 2.81 4.77
C SER A 41 7.41 3.28 6.24
N PRO A 42 7.07 4.54 6.54
CA PRO A 42 6.96 5.05 7.91
C PRO A 42 6.11 4.15 8.82
N LYS A 43 5.01 3.58 8.31
CA LYS A 43 4.14 2.69 9.10
C LYS A 43 4.83 1.36 9.44
N VAL A 44 5.72 0.87 8.57
CA VAL A 44 6.56 -0.30 8.86
C VAL A 44 7.60 0.05 9.92
N LYS A 45 8.28 1.21 9.83
CA LYS A 45 9.24 1.66 10.84
C LYS A 45 8.60 1.86 12.22
N LYS A 46 7.41 2.47 12.28
CA LYS A 46 6.60 2.58 13.51
C LYS A 46 6.22 1.21 14.08
N PHE A 47 5.76 0.29 13.23
CA PHE A 47 5.45 -1.08 13.63
C PHE A 47 6.67 -1.75 14.27
N MET A 48 7.85 -1.62 13.66
CA MET A 48 9.09 -2.16 14.21
C MET A 48 9.44 -1.59 15.58
N LYS A 49 9.24 -0.29 15.78
CA LYS A 49 9.43 0.35 17.09
C LYS A 49 8.53 -0.26 18.16
N VAL A 50 7.23 -0.41 17.87
CA VAL A 50 6.28 -1.03 18.80
C VAL A 50 6.66 -2.48 19.09
N MET A 51 7.03 -3.25 18.07
CA MET A 51 7.45 -4.64 18.24
C MET A 51 8.71 -4.78 19.11
N PHE A 52 9.68 -3.90 18.89
CA PHE A 52 10.91 -3.84 19.68
C PHE A 52 10.63 -3.51 21.14
N LEU A 53 9.83 -2.47 21.41
CA LEU A 53 9.49 -2.07 22.78
C LEU A 53 8.74 -3.20 23.52
N LYS A 54 7.79 -3.86 22.86
CA LYS A 54 7.08 -5.02 23.45
C LYS A 54 8.01 -6.18 23.78
N TYR A 55 9.03 -6.42 22.95
CA TYR A 55 10.04 -7.43 23.23
C TYR A 55 10.86 -7.06 24.48
N CYS A 56 11.37 -5.84 24.55
CA CYS A 56 12.17 -5.36 25.70
C CYS A 56 11.39 -5.37 27.02
N GLU A 57 10.08 -5.12 26.97
CA GLU A 57 9.18 -5.17 28.13
C GLU A 57 8.80 -6.60 28.55
N GLY A 58 9.29 -7.64 27.85
CA GLY A 58 8.90 -9.03 28.10
C GLY A 58 7.44 -9.33 27.76
N LYS A 59 6.74 -8.42 27.08
CA LYS A 59 5.33 -8.55 26.69
C LYS A 59 5.14 -9.43 25.45
N LEU A 60 6.22 -9.87 24.81
CA LEU A 60 6.21 -10.86 23.73
C LEU A 60 6.16 -12.32 24.24
N GLY A 61 5.62 -12.56 25.44
CA GLY A 61 5.54 -13.89 26.06
C GLY A 61 4.44 -14.78 25.48
N GLU A 62 4.55 -16.10 25.70
CA GLU A 62 3.68 -17.17 25.16
C GLU A 62 2.16 -17.00 25.40
N GLN A 63 1.74 -16.11 26.30
CA GLN A 63 0.33 -15.83 26.58
C GLN A 63 -0.27 -14.67 25.77
N ASP A 64 0.56 -13.81 25.17
CA ASP A 64 0.06 -12.70 24.36
C ASP A 64 -0.02 -13.14 22.89
N GLY A 65 -1.19 -13.04 22.27
CA GLY A 65 -1.48 -13.52 20.90
C GLY A 65 -0.56 -12.94 19.81
N VAL A 66 0.27 -11.97 20.18
CA VAL A 66 1.33 -11.34 19.39
C VAL A 66 2.40 -12.35 18.96
N MET A 67 2.87 -13.27 19.82
CA MET A 67 3.87 -14.28 19.42
C MET A 67 3.32 -15.28 18.38
N GLY A 68 2.01 -15.58 18.44
CA GLY A 68 1.34 -16.41 17.43
C GLY A 68 1.22 -15.73 16.06
N MET A 69 1.24 -14.39 16.01
CA MET A 69 1.21 -13.61 14.78
C MET A 69 2.60 -13.22 14.28
N VAL A 70 3.56 -13.04 15.19
CA VAL A 70 4.97 -12.74 14.91
C VAL A 70 5.64 -14.08 14.63
N GLY A 71 5.50 -14.57 13.40
CA GLY A 71 6.03 -15.87 12.98
C GLY A 71 7.47 -16.12 13.46
N GLY A 72 7.88 -17.39 13.59
CA GLY A 72 9.15 -17.76 14.23
C GLY A 72 10.40 -17.06 13.67
N LEU A 73 10.40 -16.70 12.38
CA LEU A 73 11.46 -15.89 11.77
C LEU A 73 11.51 -14.48 12.33
N ALA A 74 10.35 -13.82 12.46
CA ALA A 74 10.27 -12.46 12.97
C ALA A 74 10.79 -12.38 14.41
N TYR A 75 10.45 -13.36 15.24
CA TYR A 75 10.99 -13.45 16.60
C TYR A 75 12.51 -13.64 16.63
N LYS A 76 13.02 -14.62 15.86
CA LYS A 76 14.47 -14.87 15.76
C LYS A 76 15.23 -13.63 15.28
N LEU A 77 14.63 -12.88 14.38
CA LEU A 77 15.24 -11.68 13.83
C LEU A 77 15.27 -10.52 14.82
N LEU A 78 14.21 -10.31 15.61
CA LEU A 78 14.23 -9.34 16.72
C LEU A 78 15.30 -9.72 17.74
N LYS A 79 15.33 -11.00 18.10
CA LYS A 79 16.31 -11.54 19.04
C LYS A 79 17.74 -11.31 18.54
N ALA A 80 18.04 -11.66 17.28
CA ALA A 80 19.37 -11.46 16.70
C ALA A 80 19.80 -9.99 16.78
N LYS A 81 18.93 -9.07 16.34
CA LYS A 81 19.21 -7.61 16.36
C LYS A 81 19.40 -7.00 17.74
N LEU A 82 18.91 -7.66 18.78
CA LEU A 82 19.07 -7.23 20.18
C LEU A 82 20.31 -7.84 20.85
N GLU A 83 20.76 -8.99 20.35
CA GLU A 83 21.92 -9.71 20.86
C GLU A 83 23.22 -9.33 20.13
N GLY A 84 23.15 -8.72 18.95
CA GLY A 84 24.33 -8.14 18.31
C GLY A 84 24.66 -6.74 18.79
N GLY A 85 25.96 -6.42 18.80
CA GLY A 85 26.51 -5.18 19.33
C GLY A 85 26.24 -3.94 18.45
N ASP A 86 27.10 -2.93 18.59
CA ASP A 86 26.92 -1.56 18.10
C ASP A 86 26.49 -1.42 16.61
N GLU A 87 26.82 -2.37 15.73
CA GLU A 87 26.41 -2.36 14.32
C GLU A 87 24.91 -2.69 14.10
N GLU A 88 24.28 -3.48 14.99
CA GLU A 88 22.86 -3.82 14.90
C GLU A 88 21.94 -2.80 15.59
N GLU A 89 22.49 -2.00 16.52
CA GLU A 89 21.81 -0.84 17.11
C GLU A 89 21.54 0.24 16.03
N ASP A 90 22.50 0.51 15.15
CA ASP A 90 22.30 1.41 14.00
C ASP A 90 21.25 0.87 13.02
N ALA A 91 21.13 -0.46 12.90
CA ALA A 91 20.12 -1.09 12.06
C ALA A 91 18.67 -0.95 12.60
N LEU A 92 18.49 -0.55 13.86
CA LEU A 92 17.20 -0.25 14.48
C LEU A 92 16.91 1.25 14.59
N ARG A 93 17.93 2.10 14.41
CA ARG A 93 17.81 3.55 14.41
C ARG A 93 16.63 4.09 13.57
N PRO A 94 16.39 3.62 12.32
CA PRO A 94 15.24 4.07 11.52
C PRO A 94 13.87 3.90 12.21
N ALA A 95 13.74 2.83 13.00
CA ALA A 95 12.52 2.56 13.77
C ALA A 95 12.48 3.40 15.05
N MET A 96 13.60 3.49 15.79
CA MET A 96 13.65 4.18 17.07
C MET A 96 13.38 5.69 16.95
N GLU A 97 13.78 6.31 15.84
CA GLU A 97 13.53 7.72 15.52
C GLU A 97 12.05 8.03 15.21
N GLN A 98 11.19 7.03 15.00
CA GLN A 98 9.78 7.29 14.69
C GLN A 98 9.00 7.75 15.93
N GLU A 99 8.18 8.78 15.78
CA GLU A 99 7.19 9.16 16.79
C GLU A 99 5.95 8.27 16.71
N VAL A 100 5.57 7.64 17.83
CA VAL A 100 4.39 6.77 17.96
C VAL A 100 3.62 7.21 19.20
N GLY A 101 2.40 7.73 19.01
CA GLY A 101 1.53 8.19 20.10
C GLY A 101 0.79 7.06 20.80
N GLY A 102 0.61 5.91 20.13
CA GLY A 102 0.00 4.71 20.70
C GLY A 102 0.15 3.48 19.79
N GLU A 103 -0.08 2.29 20.35
CA GLU A 103 0.06 1.02 19.60
C GLU A 103 -0.98 0.89 18.48
N GLU A 104 -2.15 1.51 18.65
CA GLU A 104 -3.23 1.51 17.67
C GLU A 104 -2.83 2.16 16.34
N GLU A 105 -1.85 3.07 16.33
CA GLU A 105 -1.35 3.69 15.10
C GLU A 105 -0.74 2.65 14.13
N VAL A 106 -0.15 1.59 14.67
CA VAL A 106 0.52 0.56 13.86
C VAL A 106 -0.41 -0.56 13.45
N TYR A 107 -1.67 -0.55 13.92
CA TYR A 107 -2.66 -1.55 13.53
C TYR A 107 -2.98 -1.46 12.03
N ALA A 108 -3.18 -2.63 11.43
CA ALA A 108 -3.53 -2.75 10.03
C ALA A 108 -4.87 -2.05 9.75
N GLY A 109 -4.88 -1.15 8.76
CA GLY A 109 -6.09 -0.40 8.41
C GLY A 109 -6.34 0.88 9.20
N ALA A 110 -5.49 1.25 10.17
CA ALA A 110 -5.57 2.59 10.78
C ALA A 110 -5.44 3.67 9.70
N ARG A 111 -6.41 4.59 9.65
CA ARG A 111 -6.63 5.56 8.56
C ARG A 111 -5.97 6.90 8.89
N SER A 112 -5.34 7.51 7.89
CA SER A 112 -5.06 8.94 7.87
C SER A 112 -6.11 9.66 7.01
N TRP A 113 -6.44 10.90 7.37
CA TRP A 113 -7.38 11.71 6.60
C TRP A 113 -6.71 12.24 5.33
N ALA A 114 -7.46 12.30 4.22
CA ALA A 114 -6.98 12.89 2.98
C ALA A 114 -7.01 14.43 3.07
N PRO A 115 -6.07 15.17 2.47
CA PRO A 115 -6.10 16.64 2.45
C PRO A 115 -7.42 17.17 1.88
N THR A 116 -7.94 18.27 2.45
CA THR A 116 -9.22 18.87 2.03
C THR A 116 -9.18 19.47 0.62
N ASN A 117 -7.98 19.84 0.15
CA ASN A 117 -7.72 20.40 -1.17
C ASN A 117 -7.25 19.34 -2.20
N GLY A 118 -7.35 18.06 -1.86
CA GLY A 118 -6.96 16.96 -2.74
C GLY A 118 -8.14 16.39 -3.54
N ILE A 119 -7.83 15.93 -4.76
CA ILE A 119 -8.74 15.11 -5.58
C ILE A 119 -8.09 13.74 -5.78
N LEU A 120 -8.82 12.68 -5.46
CA LEU A 120 -8.42 11.31 -5.75
C LEU A 120 -9.40 10.70 -6.76
N ILE A 121 -8.87 10.22 -7.88
CA ILE A 121 -9.62 9.37 -8.82
C ILE A 121 -9.10 7.94 -8.69
N SER A 122 -9.96 7.01 -8.27
CA SER A 122 -9.60 5.59 -8.15
C SER A 122 -9.92 4.81 -9.44
N GLY A 123 -9.11 3.79 -9.74
CA GLY A 123 -9.33 2.87 -10.87
C GLY A 123 -10.65 2.09 -10.83
N CYS A 124 -11.11 1.77 -9.62
CA CYS A 124 -12.28 0.95 -9.36
C CYS A 124 -12.82 1.21 -7.95
N GLN A 125 -13.97 0.62 -7.63
CA GLN A 125 -14.46 0.51 -6.25
C GLN A 125 -13.66 -0.53 -5.45
N SER A 126 -13.71 -0.48 -4.12
CA SER A 126 -12.93 -1.37 -3.24
C SER A 126 -13.27 -2.86 -3.39
N SER A 127 -14.45 -3.20 -3.91
CA SER A 127 -14.89 -4.58 -4.19
C SER A 127 -14.56 -5.06 -5.60
N GLN A 128 -13.85 -4.25 -6.39
CA GLN A 128 -13.54 -4.50 -7.79
C GLN A 128 -12.03 -4.45 -8.03
N THR A 129 -11.60 -4.87 -9.23
CA THR A 129 -10.20 -4.78 -9.65
C THR A 129 -10.06 -3.88 -10.86
N SER A 130 -9.05 -3.00 -10.84
CA SER A 130 -8.63 -2.26 -12.02
C SER A 130 -7.93 -3.18 -13.03
N ALA A 131 -8.02 -2.86 -14.32
CA ALA A 131 -7.56 -3.68 -15.41
C ALA A 131 -6.45 -3.03 -16.25
N ASP A 132 -5.47 -3.84 -16.62
CA ASP A 132 -4.61 -3.61 -17.79
C ASP A 132 -5.26 -4.25 -19.02
N ALA A 133 -5.24 -3.52 -20.13
CA ALA A 133 -5.73 -3.93 -21.44
C ALA A 133 -4.54 -4.12 -22.39
N THR A 134 -4.64 -5.09 -23.29
CA THR A 134 -3.64 -5.31 -24.35
C THR A 134 -4.38 -5.48 -25.67
N THR A 135 -4.01 -4.69 -26.68
CA THR A 135 -4.58 -4.78 -28.02
C THR A 135 -4.06 -6.02 -28.75
N ALA A 136 -4.72 -6.42 -29.83
CA ALA A 136 -4.25 -7.53 -30.67
C ALA A 136 -2.87 -7.24 -31.30
N GLN A 137 -2.52 -5.97 -31.46
CA GLN A 137 -1.23 -5.49 -31.96
C GLN A 137 -0.13 -5.45 -30.88
N GLY A 138 -0.44 -5.82 -29.63
CA GLY A 138 0.52 -5.93 -28.53
C GLY A 138 0.70 -4.66 -27.68
N SER A 139 0.04 -3.55 -27.99
CA SER A 139 0.08 -2.34 -27.16
C SER A 139 -0.69 -2.55 -25.87
N SER A 140 -0.11 -2.20 -24.72
CA SER A 140 -0.75 -2.37 -23.41
C SER A 140 -0.94 -1.05 -22.68
N PHE A 141 -2.07 -0.90 -21.99
CA PHE A 141 -2.43 0.31 -21.26
C PHE A 141 -3.32 0.00 -20.05
N GLY A 142 -3.32 0.90 -19.06
CA GLY A 142 -4.30 0.84 -17.97
C GLY A 142 -5.67 1.30 -18.47
N ALA A 143 -6.73 0.52 -18.22
CA ALA A 143 -8.05 0.78 -18.77
C ALA A 143 -8.62 2.15 -18.36
N LEU A 144 -8.51 2.54 -17.08
CA LEU A 144 -8.94 3.88 -16.63
C LEU A 144 -8.10 4.98 -17.29
N SER A 145 -6.77 4.85 -17.24
CA SER A 145 -5.87 5.87 -17.76
C SER A 145 -6.11 6.12 -19.25
N ASN A 146 -6.32 5.06 -20.03
CA ASN A 146 -6.69 5.18 -21.44
C ASN A 146 -8.07 5.82 -21.63
N ALA A 147 -9.07 5.44 -20.83
CA ALA A 147 -10.39 6.05 -20.91
C ALA A 147 -10.36 7.56 -20.64
N ILE A 148 -9.54 8.03 -19.69
CA ILE A 148 -9.32 9.46 -19.42
C ILE A 148 -8.73 10.15 -20.66
N GLN A 149 -7.66 9.59 -21.24
CA GLN A 149 -7.02 10.17 -22.43
C GLN A 149 -8.01 10.28 -23.60
N THR A 150 -8.77 9.23 -23.89
CA THR A 150 -9.77 9.24 -24.98
C THR A 150 -10.88 10.26 -24.76
N ILE A 151 -11.28 10.53 -23.52
CA ILE A 151 -12.29 11.57 -23.22
C ILE A 151 -11.70 12.95 -23.49
N LEU A 152 -10.48 13.21 -23.02
CA LEU A 152 -9.81 14.50 -23.21
C LEU A 152 -9.51 14.79 -24.69
N GLU A 153 -9.23 13.76 -25.49
CA GLU A 153 -9.04 13.89 -26.94
C GLU A 153 -10.34 14.20 -27.70
N GLY A 154 -11.50 13.82 -27.15
CA GLY A 154 -12.80 13.91 -27.82
C GLY A 154 -13.65 15.13 -27.44
N GLU A 155 -13.28 15.86 -26.39
CA GLU A 155 -14.04 17.02 -25.89
C GLU A 155 -13.37 18.33 -26.34
N GLU A 156 -14.14 19.21 -26.98
CA GLU A 156 -13.71 20.58 -27.30
C GLU A 156 -14.10 21.50 -26.14
N GLY A 157 -13.33 21.49 -25.05
CA GLY A 157 -13.55 22.37 -23.90
C GLY A 157 -13.05 21.84 -22.56
N GLU A 158 -13.36 22.57 -21.49
CA GLU A 158 -13.04 22.16 -20.13
C GLU A 158 -13.90 20.98 -19.69
N VAL A 159 -13.26 19.91 -19.24
CA VAL A 159 -13.93 18.74 -18.66
C VAL A 159 -13.85 18.85 -17.14
N THR A 160 -14.98 18.82 -16.44
CA THR A 160 -14.96 18.86 -14.96
C THR A 160 -14.50 17.54 -14.35
N ASN A 161 -14.01 17.55 -13.10
CA ASN A 161 -13.62 16.33 -12.38
C ASN A 161 -14.75 15.28 -12.35
N ARG A 162 -15.99 15.74 -12.09
CA ARG A 162 -17.17 14.89 -12.10
C ARG A 162 -17.44 14.29 -13.48
N ASP A 163 -17.43 15.12 -14.51
CA ASP A 163 -17.80 14.70 -15.87
C ASP A 163 -16.76 13.74 -16.43
N LEU A 164 -15.48 13.95 -16.12
CA LEU A 164 -14.42 13.00 -16.47
C LEU A 164 -14.69 11.61 -15.89
N VAL A 165 -14.95 11.51 -14.58
CA VAL A 165 -15.17 10.20 -13.93
C VAL A 165 -16.46 9.54 -14.42
N MET A 166 -17.52 10.32 -14.65
CA MET A 166 -18.77 9.80 -15.21
C MET A 166 -18.63 9.35 -16.66
N GLY A 167 -17.86 10.08 -17.47
CA GLY A 167 -17.48 9.69 -18.82
C GLY A 167 -16.66 8.40 -18.83
N ALA A 168 -15.66 8.30 -17.95
CA ALA A 168 -14.79 7.13 -17.84
C ALA A 168 -15.59 5.87 -17.46
N ARG A 169 -16.52 5.97 -16.50
CA ARG A 169 -17.44 4.87 -16.16
C ARG A 169 -18.24 4.38 -17.37
N LYS A 170 -18.81 5.31 -18.14
CA LYS A 170 -19.59 4.98 -19.35
C LYS A 170 -18.72 4.33 -20.42
N ALA A 171 -17.53 4.86 -20.67
CA ALA A 171 -16.59 4.33 -21.66
C ALA A 171 -16.15 2.90 -21.29
N LEU A 172 -15.76 2.68 -20.04
CA LEU A 172 -15.33 1.37 -19.54
C LEU A 172 -16.45 0.32 -19.59
N ALA A 173 -17.68 0.71 -19.22
CA ALA A 173 -18.84 -0.18 -19.33
C ALA A 173 -19.14 -0.58 -20.77
N LYS A 174 -19.06 0.36 -21.74
CA LYS A 174 -19.22 0.07 -23.18
C LYS A 174 -18.15 -0.90 -23.71
N GLN A 175 -16.94 -0.83 -23.15
CA GLN A 175 -15.82 -1.71 -23.51
C GLN A 175 -15.88 -3.07 -22.77
N GLY A 176 -16.88 -3.31 -21.92
CA GLY A 176 -17.07 -4.57 -21.20
C GLY A 176 -16.25 -4.71 -19.91
N TYR A 177 -15.66 -3.63 -19.40
CA TYR A 177 -14.95 -3.66 -18.11
C TYR A 177 -15.94 -3.58 -16.93
N ALA A 178 -15.73 -4.45 -15.94
CA ALA A 178 -16.49 -4.44 -14.69
C ALA A 178 -16.10 -3.30 -13.73
N GLN A 179 -14.92 -2.71 -13.92
CA GLN A 179 -14.39 -1.67 -13.03
C GLN A 179 -15.21 -0.37 -13.12
N GLN A 180 -15.45 0.27 -11.98
CA GLN A 180 -16.15 1.55 -11.88
C GLN A 180 -15.28 2.57 -11.13
N PRO A 181 -14.63 3.50 -11.85
CA PRO A 181 -13.78 4.52 -11.25
C PRO A 181 -14.49 5.35 -10.17
N GLY A 182 -13.79 5.75 -9.11
CA GLY A 182 -14.32 6.59 -8.03
C GLY A 182 -13.75 8.01 -8.08
N LEU A 183 -14.51 8.99 -7.59
CA LEU A 183 -14.06 10.37 -7.36
C LEU A 183 -14.19 10.68 -5.87
N TYR A 184 -13.11 11.14 -5.24
CA TYR A 184 -13.09 11.53 -3.84
C TYR A 184 -12.42 12.91 -3.73
N CYS A 185 -13.21 13.91 -3.37
CA CYS A 185 -12.80 15.30 -3.19
C CYS A 185 -13.83 16.02 -2.31
N SER A 186 -13.55 17.26 -1.92
CA SER A 186 -14.58 18.15 -1.35
C SER A 186 -15.61 18.54 -2.43
N ASP A 187 -16.80 18.95 -2.00
CA ASP A 187 -17.89 19.36 -2.89
C ASP A 187 -17.49 20.54 -3.79
N GLU A 188 -16.64 21.44 -3.27
CA GLU A 188 -16.13 22.62 -3.98
C GLU A 188 -15.30 22.24 -5.23
N LEU A 189 -14.65 21.08 -5.23
CA LEU A 189 -13.76 20.63 -6.30
C LEU A 189 -14.47 19.80 -7.38
N LEU A 190 -15.75 19.48 -7.16
CA LEU A 190 -16.50 18.53 -7.98
C LEU A 190 -16.76 19.04 -9.41
N HIS A 191 -17.02 20.34 -9.54
CA HIS A 191 -17.34 21.01 -10.81
C HIS A 191 -16.19 21.85 -11.36
N VAL A 192 -15.02 21.82 -10.71
CA VAL A 192 -13.81 22.47 -11.22
C VAL A 192 -13.25 21.67 -12.40
N ALA A 193 -12.61 22.36 -13.34
CA ALA A 193 -11.90 21.75 -14.46
C ALA A 193 -10.90 20.67 -14.00
N PHE A 194 -10.83 19.58 -14.76
CA PHE A 194 -9.87 18.52 -14.56
C PHE A 194 -8.50 18.97 -15.06
N ILE A 195 -7.58 19.19 -14.11
CA ILE A 195 -6.19 19.61 -14.34
C ILE A 195 -6.12 20.86 -15.24
N CYS A 196 -6.12 22.02 -14.57
CA CYS A 196 -5.91 23.39 -15.06
C CYS A 196 -6.73 23.80 -16.29
#